data_AF-A0A8T4QIN7-F1
#
_entry.id   AF-A0A8T4QIN7-F1
#
_cell.length_a   1.000
_cell.length_b   1.000
_cell.length_c   1.000
_cell.angle_alpha   90.00
_cell.angle_beta   90.00
_cell.angle_gamma   90.00
#
_symmetry.space_group_name_H-M   'P 1'
#
loop_
_entity.id
_entity.type
_entity.pdbx_description
1 polymer ?
#
loop_
_entity_poly.entity_id
_entity_poly.type
_entity_poly.pdbx_seq_one_letter_code
_entity_poly.pdbx_strand_id
1 'polypeptide(L)' 'MTHKPGDKVEIETTDGTFTGMIMPNENANTLFIKLSSGYNVGIEKKKIKQIEVLEGFKDNKKE' A
#
# COMPACT_ATOMS: atom_id res chain seq x y z
N MET A 1 -9.92 7.75 6.76
CA MET A 1 -8.52 7.31 6.97
C MET A 1 -7.85 7.29 5.61
N THR A 2 -7.06 8.32 5.30
CA THR A 2 -6.51 8.57 3.96
C THR A 2 -5.11 7.98 3.91
N HIS A 3 -4.94 6.88 3.19
CA HIS A 3 -3.61 6.32 2.89
C HIS A 3 -3.01 7.06 1.70
N LYS A 4 -1.72 7.43 1.78
CA LYS A 4 -1.02 8.19 0.73
C LYS A 4 0.11 7.37 0.11
N PRO A 5 0.53 7.67 -1.12
CA PRO A 5 1.76 7.14 -1.68
C PRO A 5 2.94 7.33 -0.71
N GLY A 6 3.75 6.28 -0.52
CA GLY A 6 4.84 6.24 0.45
C GLY A 6 4.47 5.66 1.81
N ASP A 7 3.18 5.54 2.17
CA ASP A 7 2.81 4.87 3.42
C ASP A 7 3.09 3.36 3.32
N LYS A 8 3.61 2.79 4.40
CA LYS A 8 3.68 1.33 4.55
C LYS A 8 2.34 0.84 5.08
N VAL A 9 1.71 -0.03 4.31
CA VAL A 9 0.39 -0.57 4.60
C VAL A 9 0.39 -2.08 4.62
N GLU A 10 -0.52 -2.62 5.40
CA GLU A 10 -0.95 -4.01 5.35
C GLU A 10 -2.34 -4.07 4.72
N ILE A 11 -2.49 -4.94 3.73
CA ILE A 11 -3.70 -5.08 2.93
C ILE A 11 -4.17 -6.50 3.09
N GLU A 12 -5.34 -6.68 3.70
CA GLU A 12 -6.00 -7.96 3.78
C GLU A 12 -6.94 -8.11 2.58
N THR A 13 -6.78 -9.22 1.85
CA THR A 13 -7.60 -9.55 0.68
C THR A 13 -8.33 -10.88 0.86
N THR A 14 -9.11 -11.30 -0.13
CA THR A 14 -9.66 -12.67 -0.17
C THR A 14 -8.58 -13.74 -0.30
N ASP A 15 -7.46 -13.40 -0.92
CA ASP A 15 -6.42 -14.34 -1.36
C ASP A 15 -5.27 -14.43 -0.33
N GLY A 16 -5.24 -13.51 0.64
CA GLY A 16 -4.21 -13.42 1.68
C GLY A 16 -3.90 -11.98 2.09
N THR A 17 -2.89 -11.82 2.94
CA THR A 17 -2.43 -10.53 3.44
C THR A 17 -1.14 -10.10 2.74
N PHE A 18 -1.09 -8.84 2.32
CA PHE A 18 0.07 -8.25 1.64
C PHE A 18 0.56 -7.03 2.40
N THR A 19 1.86 -6.98 2.65
CA THR A 19 2.49 -5.85 3.33
C THR A 19 3.49 -5.17 2.41
N GLY A 20 3.36 -3.86 2.23
CA GLY A 20 4.21 -3.12 1.30
C GLY A 20 4.01 -1.61 1.39
N MET A 21 4.75 -0.88 0.56
CA MET A 21 4.64 0.59 0.47
C MET A 21 3.74 0.98 -0.69
N ILE A 22 2.79 1.89 -0.46
CA ILE A 22 1.88 2.35 -1.52
C ILE A 22 2.68 3.10 -2.58
N MET A 23 2.50 2.69 -3.82
CA MET A 23 3.08 3.36 -4.98
C MET A 23 2.10 4.34 -5.60
N PRO A 24 2.56 5.52 -6.05
CA PRO A 24 1.72 6.45 -6.79
C PRO A 24 1.28 5.81 -8.10
N ASN A 25 -0.01 5.89 -8.41
CA ASN A 25 -0.55 5.40 -9.67
C ASN A 25 -1.72 6.28 -10.14
N GLU A 26 -1.99 6.26 -11.44
CA GLU A 26 -3.15 6.97 -12.02
C GLU A 26 -4.41 6.09 -12.08
N ASN A 27 -4.28 4.78 -11.83
CA ASN A 27 -5.39 3.84 -11.90
C ASN A 27 -6.19 3.80 -10.59
N ALA A 28 -7.37 4.40 -10.59
CA ALA A 28 -8.23 4.48 -9.41
C ALA A 28 -8.76 3.12 -8.91
N ASN A 29 -8.79 2.07 -9.73
CA ASN A 29 -9.40 0.77 -9.39
C ASN A 29 -8.42 -0.25 -8.81
N THR A 30 -7.12 -0.03 -9.02
CA THR A 30 -6.06 -0.94 -8.54
C THR A 30 -5.16 -0.18 -7.59
N LEU A 31 -4.82 -0.78 -6.46
CA LEU A 31 -3.82 -0.26 -5.54
C LEU A 31 -2.49 -0.95 -5.82
N PHE A 32 -1.46 -0.18 -6.14
CA PHE A 32 -0.12 -0.72 -6.31
C PHE A 32 0.66 -0.58 -5.02
N ILE A 33 1.28 -1.67 -4.59
CA ILE A 33 2.22 -1.68 -3.48
C ILE A 33 3.56 -2.25 -3.93
N LYS A 34 4.65 -1.75 -3.35
CA LYS A 34 5.97 -2.35 -3.45
C LYS A 34 6.21 -3.22 -2.23
N LEU A 35 6.40 -4.52 -2.46
CA LEU A 35 6.73 -5.48 -1.41
C LEU A 35 8.15 -5.25 -0.92
N SER A 36 8.45 -5.70 0.31
CA SER A 36 9.80 -5.69 0.88
C SER A 36 10.80 -6.51 0.05
N SER A 37 10.33 -7.49 -0.71
CA SER A 37 11.13 -8.28 -1.65
C SER A 37 11.59 -7.50 -2.89
N GLY A 38 11.07 -6.28 -3.12
CA GLY A 38 11.41 -5.42 -4.24
C GLY A 38 10.43 -5.49 -5.42
N TYR A 39 9.52 -6.48 -5.44
CA TYR A 39 8.48 -6.63 -6.46
C TYR A 39 7.31 -5.67 -6.25
N ASN A 40 6.67 -5.26 -7.35
CA ASN A 40 5.44 -4.46 -7.32
C ASN A 40 4.23 -5.37 -7.53
N VAL A 41 3.17 -5.18 -6.74
CA VAL A 41 1.92 -5.93 -6.84
C VAL A 41 0.76 -4.95 -7.02
N GLY A 42 -0.08 -5.21 -8.01
CA GLY A 42 -1.35 -4.51 -8.19
C GLY A 42 -2.49 -5.33 -7.57
N ILE A 43 -3.18 -4.75 -6.60
CA ILE A 43 -4.32 -5.37 -5.91
C ILE A 43 -5.59 -4.63 -6.34
N GLU A 44 -6.54 -5.35 -6.91
CA GLU A 44 -7.84 -4.77 -7.25
C GLU A 44 -8.58 -4.36 -5.98
N LYS A 45 -9.02 -3.11 -5.90
CA LYS A 45 -9.67 -2.58 -4.69
C LYS A 45 -10.92 -3.37 -4.29
N LYS A 46 -11.60 -3.99 -5.25
CA LYS A 46 -12.78 -4.86 -5.01
C LYS A 46 -12.47 -6.12 -4.20
N LYS A 47 -11.20 -6.59 -4.20
CA LYS A 47 -10.76 -7.76 -3.44
C LYS A 47 -10.23 -7.41 -2.05
N ILE A 48 -10.02 -6.11 -1.79
CA ILE A 48 -9.48 -5.62 -0.54
C ILE A 48 -10.61 -5.62 0.50
N LYS A 49 -10.37 -6.32 1.61
CA LYS A 49 -11.27 -6.32 2.76
C LYS A 49 -10.92 -5.18 3.71
N GLN A 50 -9.63 -4.99 3.95
CA GLN A 50 -9.12 -4.00 4.90
C GLN A 50 -7.75 -3.49 4.47
N ILE A 51 -7.48 -2.21 4.76
CA ILE A 51 -6.18 -1.57 4.61
C ILE A 51 -5.82 -0.95 5.95
N GLU A 52 -4.69 -1.34 6.51
CA GLU A 52 -4.14 -0.79 7.74
C GLU A 52 -2.82 -0.09 7.45
N VAL A 53 -2.66 1.15 7.93
CA VAL A 53 -1.40 1.90 7.79
C VAL A 53 -0.50 1.52 8.97
N LEU A 54 0.53 0.74 8.68
CA LEU A 54 1.50 0.30 9.69
C LEU A 54 2.50 1.42 10.02
N GLU A 55 2.97 2.13 9.00
CA GLU A 55 3.90 3.23 9.16
C GLU A 55 3.56 4.31 8.14
N GLY A 56 3.05 5.44 8.63
CA GLY A 56 2.84 6.62 7.81
C GLY A 56 4.19 7.14 7.32
N PHE A 57 4.24 7.59 6.06
CA PHE A 57 5.45 8.16 5.47
C PHE A 57 5.96 9.30 6.36
N LYS A 58 7.03 9.02 7.11
CA LYS A 58 7.82 10.02 7.83
C LYS A 58 8.79 10.60 6.81
N ASP A 59 8.42 11.76 6.28
CA ASP A 59 9.36 12.63 5.58
C ASP A 59 10.42 13.01 6.61
N ASN A 60 11.49 12.22 6.71
CA ASN A 60 12.65 12.55 7.51
C ASN A 60 13.37 13.71 6.78
N LYS A 61 12.78 14.90 6.82
CA LYS A 61 13.56 16.14 6.82
C LYS A 61 14.40 16.10 8.09
N LYS A 62 15.62 15.57 7.97
CA LYS A 62 16.70 15.96 8.86
C LYS A 62 16.97 17.43 8.54
N GLU A 63 16.60 18.30 9.47
CA GLU A 63 17.18 19.66 9.59
C GLU A 63 18.70 19.59 9.77
#